data_AF-A0A2P7VBP4-F1
#
_entry.id   AF-A0A2P7VBP4-F1
#
_cell.length_a   1.000
_cell.length_b   1.000
_cell.length_c   1.000
_cell.angle_alpha   90.00
_cell.angle_beta   90.00
_cell.angle_gamma   90.00
#
_symmetry.space_group_name_H-M   'P 1'
#
loop_
_entity.id
_entity.type
_entity.pdbx_description
1 polymer ?
#
loop_
_entity_poly.entity_id
_entity_poly.type
_entity_poly.pdbx_seq_one_letter_code
_entity_poly.pdbx_strand_id
1 'polypeptide(L)'
;MDYKGQRLTHIVCLDVLSIAGSQVLATCIQETRKQVDLTAAARHIKKLKGIEWSSEGPLKYVKGLSGSRTLASELLEQMIG
;
A
#
# COMPACT_ATOMS: atom_id res chain seq x y z
N MET A 1 29.11 -0.76 -0.04
CA MET A 1 27.67 -1.03 0.01
C MET A 1 27.13 -0.96 -1.41
N ASP A 2 26.80 -2.10 -1.98
CA ASP A 2 26.41 -2.26 -3.38
C ASP A 2 24.89 -2.03 -3.53
N TYR A 3 24.51 -0.86 -4.05
CA TYR A 3 23.11 -0.47 -4.29
C TYR A 3 22.49 -1.14 -5.54
N LYS A 4 23.23 -2.04 -6.22
CA LYS A 4 22.84 -2.57 -7.54
C LYS A 4 22.05 -3.89 -7.52
N GLY A 5 22.04 -4.61 -6.40
CA GLY A 5 21.52 -5.98 -6.37
C GLY A 5 20.01 -6.08 -6.16
N GLN A 6 19.55 -5.67 -5.00
CA GLN A 6 18.25 -6.07 -4.48
C GLN A 6 17.84 -5.00 -3.50
N ARG A 7 16.59 -4.54 -3.58
CA ARG A 7 15.73 -4.28 -2.42
C ARG A 7 14.55 -3.46 -2.87
N LEU A 8 13.38 -3.96 -2.49
CA LEU A 8 12.27 -3.13 -2.06
C LEU A 8 12.88 -2.00 -1.21
N THR A 9 13.10 -0.82 -1.80
CA THR A 9 13.57 0.31 -1.02
C THR A 9 12.39 0.78 -0.19
N HIS A 10 12.63 1.22 1.04
CA HIS A 10 11.59 1.84 1.87
C HIS A 10 10.76 2.90 1.09
N ILE A 11 11.39 3.53 0.09
CA ILE A 11 10.78 4.46 -0.87
C ILE A 11 9.65 3.81 -1.70
N VAL A 12 9.86 2.61 -2.25
CA VAL A 12 8.84 1.91 -3.05
C VAL A 12 7.67 1.50 -2.15
N CYS A 13 7.91 0.97 -0.95
CA CYS A 13 6.83 0.67 -0.01
C CYS A 13 5.99 1.90 0.35
N LEU A 14 6.66 3.02 0.62
CA LEU A 14 5.99 4.28 0.94
C LEU A 14 5.17 4.80 -0.25
N ASP A 15 5.68 4.68 -1.48
CA ASP A 15 4.96 5.04 -2.71
C ASP A 15 3.70 4.18 -2.87
N VAL A 16 3.84 2.86 -2.72
CA VAL A 16 2.72 1.91 -2.78
C VAL A 16 1.65 2.21 -1.73
N LEU A 17 2.06 2.40 -0.47
CA LEU A 17 1.16 2.71 0.63
C LEU A 17 0.48 4.08 0.47
N SER A 18 1.19 5.06 -0.08
CA SER A 18 0.64 6.38 -0.39
C SER A 18 -0.46 6.29 -1.46
N ILE A 19 -0.19 5.56 -2.55
CA ILE A 19 -1.16 5.35 -3.64
C ILE A 19 -2.39 4.62 -3.14
N ALA A 20 -2.22 3.44 -2.52
CA ALA A 20 -3.34 2.63 -2.02
C ALA A 20 -4.09 3.34 -0.89
N GLY A 21 -3.37 3.95 0.05
CA GLY A 21 -3.92 4.68 1.19
C GLY A 21 -4.78 5.87 0.77
N SER A 22 -4.37 6.63 -0.26
CA SER A 22 -5.15 7.76 -0.77
C SER A 22 -6.54 7.34 -1.26
N GLN A 23 -6.62 6.18 -1.92
CA GLN A 23 -7.87 5.64 -2.46
C GLN A 23 -8.75 5.05 -1.34
N VAL A 24 -8.16 4.33 -0.39
CA VAL A 24 -8.87 3.85 0.81
C VAL A 24 -9.46 5.02 1.58
N LEU A 25 -8.67 6.08 1.81
CA LEU A 25 -9.15 7.28 2.49
C LEU A 25 -10.29 7.94 1.72
N ALA A 26 -10.20 8.04 0.39
CA ALA A 26 -11.29 8.56 -0.44
C ALA A 26 -12.60 7.78 -0.24
N THR A 27 -12.54 6.45 -0.12
CA THR A 27 -13.75 5.63 0.18
C THR A 27 -14.26 5.77 1.61
N CYS A 28 -13.43 6.22 2.55
CA CYS A 28 -13.79 6.40 3.95
C CYS A 28 -14.26 7.82 4.29
N ILE A 29 -14.20 8.76 3.34
CA ILE A 29 -14.69 10.13 3.54
C ILE A 29 -16.22 10.12 3.51
N GLN A 30 -16.84 10.52 4.62
CA GLN A 30 -18.28 10.76 4.67
C GLN A 30 -18.58 12.11 4.02
N GLU A 31 -19.19 12.09 2.84
CA GLU A 31 -19.51 13.27 2.02
C GLU A 31 -20.33 14.32 2.78
N THR A 32 -21.19 13.86 3.69
CA THR A 32 -22.05 14.72 4.53
C THR A 32 -21.32 15.45 5.64
N ARG A 33 -20.19 14.93 6.14
CA ARG A 33 -19.49 15.50 7.32
C ARG A 33 -18.06 15.97 7.01
N LYS A 34 -17.54 15.70 5.81
CA LYS A 34 -16.12 15.88 5.45
C LYS A 34 -15.16 15.25 6.46
N GLN A 35 -15.62 14.23 7.17
CA GLN A 35 -14.87 13.51 8.17
C GLN A 35 -14.48 12.15 7.60
N VAL A 36 -13.25 11.74 7.90
CA VAL A 36 -12.77 10.40 7.59
C VAL A 36 -13.32 9.45 8.64
N ASP A 37 -14.03 8.41 8.20
CA ASP A 37 -14.39 7.30 9.08
C ASP A 37 -13.14 6.47 9.39
N LEU A 38 -12.48 6.82 10.50
CA LEU A 38 -11.29 6.13 10.98
C LEU A 38 -11.56 4.66 11.33
N THR A 39 -12.80 4.30 11.65
CA THR A 39 -13.18 2.91 11.95
C THR A 39 -13.24 2.09 10.66
N ALA A 40 -13.80 2.66 9.59
CA ALA A 40 -13.74 2.06 8.25
C ALA A 40 -12.30 1.93 7.76
N ALA A 41 -11.50 3.00 7.86
CA ALA A 41 -10.09 2.98 7.47
C ALA A 41 -9.29 1.90 8.22
N ALA A 42 -9.49 1.78 9.54
CA ALA A 42 -8.84 0.75 10.35
C ALA A 42 -9.25 -0.68 9.94
N ARG A 43 -10.49 -0.91 9.49
CA ARG A 43 -10.92 -2.22 8.96
C ARG A 43 -10.19 -2.57 7.66
N HIS A 44 -10.07 -1.62 6.73
CA HIS A 44 -9.34 -1.81 5.47
C HIS A 44 -7.85 -2.05 5.72
N ILE A 45 -7.22 -1.30 6.61
CA ILE A 45 -5.79 -1.47 6.97
C ILE A 45 -5.53 -2.82 7.64
N LYS A 46 -6.45 -3.31 8.47
CA LYS A 46 -6.29 -4.62 9.13
C LYS A 46 -6.19 -5.78 8.12
N LYS A 47 -6.75 -5.66 6.91
CA LYS A 47 -6.62 -6.68 5.87
C LYS A 47 -5.18 -6.83 5.34
N LEU A 48 -4.33 -5.81 5.54
CA LEU A 48 -2.91 -5.84 5.15
C LEU A 48 -2.01 -6.65 6.10
N LYS A 49 -2.54 -7.18 7.22
CA LYS A 49 -1.74 -7.89 8.23
C LYS A 49 -0.97 -9.12 7.72
N GLY A 50 -1.34 -9.67 6.57
CA GLY A 50 -0.71 -10.85 5.97
C GLY A 50 0.40 -10.54 4.97
N ILE A 51 0.65 -9.27 4.65
CA ILE A 51 1.64 -8.91 3.62
C ILE A 51 3.04 -8.95 4.22
N GLU A 52 3.92 -9.74 3.61
CA GLU A 52 5.33 -9.80 4.00
C GLU A 52 6.13 -8.69 3.32
N TRP A 53 6.50 -7.67 4.10
CA TRP A 53 7.20 -6.46 3.65
C TRP A 53 8.73 -6.58 3.71
N SER A 54 9.27 -7.72 4.15
CA SER A 54 10.72 -7.91 4.20
C SER A 54 11.38 -7.73 2.83
N SER A 55 12.59 -7.18 2.85
CA SER A 55 13.45 -7.10 1.65
C SER A 55 13.80 -8.46 1.04
N GLU A 56 13.59 -9.54 1.78
CA GLU A 56 13.81 -10.92 1.32
C GLU A 56 12.52 -11.65 0.94
N GLY A 57 11.38 -11.00 1.18
CA GLY A 57 10.04 -11.52 0.92
C GLY A 57 9.68 -11.54 -0.57
N PRO A 58 8.44 -11.96 -0.89
CA PRO A 58 7.96 -12.11 -2.26
C PRO A 58 8.00 -10.80 -3.06
N LEU A 59 7.94 -9.65 -2.37
CA LEU A 59 7.94 -8.32 -2.98
C LEU A 59 9.33 -7.82 -3.38
N LYS A 60 10.43 -8.55 -3.09
CA LYS A 60 11.80 -8.12 -3.37
C LYS A 60 12.11 -7.82 -4.85
N TYR A 61 11.28 -8.33 -5.76
CA TYR A 61 11.40 -8.13 -7.20
C TYR A 61 10.64 -6.90 -7.71
N VAL A 62 9.85 -6.25 -6.85
CA VAL A 62 9.13 -5.02 -7.21
C VAL A 62 10.14 -3.89 -7.36
N LYS A 63 10.38 -3.48 -8.60
CA LYS A 63 11.33 -2.43 -8.97
C LYS A 63 10.63 -1.36 -9.81
N GLY A 64 10.98 -0.11 -9.54
CA GLY A 64 10.54 1.06 -10.32
C GLY A 64 9.07 1.46 -10.15
N LEU A 65 8.71 2.55 -10.83
CA LEU A 65 7.38 3.19 -10.82
C LEU A 65 6.25 2.31 -11.35
N SER A 66 6.55 1.35 -12.24
CA SER A 66 5.56 0.42 -12.76
C SER A 66 5.23 -0.66 -11.74
N GLY A 67 6.25 -1.23 -11.10
CA GLY A 67 6.07 -2.22 -10.03
C GLY A 67 5.34 -1.65 -8.81
N SER A 68 5.62 -0.40 -8.44
CA SER A 68 4.90 0.26 -7.33
C SER A 68 3.41 0.43 -7.65
N ARG A 69 3.04 0.84 -8.87
CA ARG A 69 1.63 0.95 -9.27
C ARG A 69 0.90 -0.39 -9.26
N THR A 70 1.49 -1.43 -9.83
CA THR A 70 0.87 -2.77 -9.84
C THR A 70 0.65 -3.27 -8.42
N LEU A 71 1.68 -3.19 -7.57
CA LEU A 71 1.56 -3.61 -6.18
C LEU A 71 0.54 -2.76 -5.41
N ALA A 72 0.44 -1.45 -5.68
CA ALA A 72 -0.58 -0.59 -5.08
C ALA A 72 -2.00 -0.98 -5.49
N SER A 73 -2.22 -1.36 -6.75
CA SER A 73 -3.51 -1.88 -7.22
C SER A 73 -3.88 -3.20 -6.53
N GLU A 74 -2.94 -4.13 -6.42
CA GLU A 74 -3.17 -5.39 -5.70
C GLU A 74 -3.45 -5.16 -4.20
N LEU A 75 -2.70 -4.25 -3.56
CA LEU A 75 -2.96 -3.86 -2.17
C LEU A 75 -4.35 -3.25 -2.00
N LEU A 76 -4.74 -2.37 -2.93
CA LEU A 76 -6.04 -1.73 -2.89
C LEU A 76 -7.17 -2.74 -3.01
N GLU A 77 -7.05 -3.70 -3.92
CA GLU A 77 -8.01 -4.79 -4.08
C GLU A 77 -8.10 -5.63 -2.79
N GLN A 78 -6.98 -5.94 -2.13
CA GLN A 78 -7.03 -6.62 -0.82
C GLN A 78 -7.67 -5.79 0.29
N MET A 79 -7.57 -4.45 0.23
CA MET A 79 -8.11 -3.57 1.27
C MET A 79 -9.62 -3.34 1.09
N ILE A 80 -10.07 -3.06 -0.13
CA ILE A 80 -11.44 -2.61 -0.42
C ILE A 80 -12.30 -3.71 -1.06
N GLY A 81 -11.70 -4.67 -1.77
CA GLY A 81 -12.37 -5.90 -2.21
C GLY A 81 -12.79 -6.79 -1.04
#